data_AF-A0A521Y885-F1
#
_entry.id   AF-A0A521Y885-F1
#
_cell.length_a   1.000
_cell.length_b   1.000
_cell.length_c   1.000
_cell.angle_alpha   90.00
_cell.angle_beta   90.00
_cell.angle_gamma   90.00
#
_symmetry.space_group_name_H-M   'P 1'
#
loop_
_entity.id
_entity.type
_entity.pdbx_description
1 polymer ?
#
loop_
_entity_poly.entity_id
_entity_poly.type
_entity_poly.pdbx_seq_one_letter_code
_entity_poly.pdbx_strand_id
1 'polypeptide(L)'
;MKNWLILFMLVPVLAGCEKKNTYTYLTQHPVVLKQEVDRCQSTEEKTPDEMKQCEMVTKAADYVMSLMQEEEMDPQKFGQKIMDTQTACLKAEERCEEVKVLYGIAALNTPE
;
A
#
# COMPACT_ATOMS: atom_id res chain seq x y z
N MET A 1 0.66 -52.59 7.98
CA MET A 1 -0.31 -51.48 7.75
C MET A 1 -0.21 -50.43 8.86
N LYS A 2 0.97 -49.80 9.05
CA LYS A 2 1.21 -48.88 10.19
C LYS A 2 1.87 -47.54 9.81
N ASN A 3 2.26 -47.39 8.53
CA ASN A 3 2.93 -46.18 8.04
C ASN A 3 2.02 -45.18 7.31
N TRP A 4 0.72 -45.49 7.12
CA TRP A 4 -0.21 -44.56 6.46
C TRP A 4 -0.55 -43.35 7.34
N LEU A 5 -0.58 -43.52 8.66
CA LEU A 5 -1.01 -42.48 9.61
C LEU A 5 -0.09 -41.25 9.65
N ILE A 6 1.16 -41.35 9.19
CA ILE A 6 2.11 -40.23 9.20
C ILE A 6 1.78 -39.20 8.10
N LEU A 7 1.15 -39.62 7.00
CA LEU A 7 0.87 -38.73 5.87
C LEU A 7 -0.30 -37.76 6.13
N PHE A 8 -1.19 -38.10 7.08
CA PHE A 8 -2.37 -37.29 7.39
C PHE A 8 -2.10 -36.17 8.41
N MET A 9 -0.96 -36.23 9.12
CA MET A 9 -0.64 -35.26 10.17
C MET A 9 0.05 -33.99 9.65
N LEU A 10 0.48 -33.97 8.37
CA LEU A 10 1.21 -32.83 7.78
C LEU A 10 0.32 -31.79 7.07
N VAL A 11 -0.98 -32.05 6.94
CA VAL A 11 -1.92 -31.23 6.17
C VAL A 11 -2.38 -29.93 6.84
N PRO A 12 -2.43 -29.76 8.19
CA PRO A 12 -3.03 -28.55 8.77
C PRO A 12 -2.15 -27.29 8.72
N VAL A 13 -0.92 -27.35 8.18
CA VAL A 13 0.00 -26.20 8.14
C VAL A 13 -0.24 -25.25 6.94
N LEU A 14 -1.17 -25.60 6.03
CA LEU A 14 -1.61 -24.72 4.94
C LEU A 14 -2.75 -23.77 5.34
N ALA A 15 -3.04 -23.59 6.63
CA ALA A 15 -3.93 -22.52 7.09
C ALA A 15 -3.30 -21.17 6.69
N GLY A 16 -3.77 -20.67 5.54
CA GLY A 16 -3.18 -19.58 4.79
C GLY A 16 -3.12 -18.30 5.59
N CYS A 17 -1.95 -17.68 5.60
CA CYS A 17 -1.83 -16.27 5.91
C CYS A 17 -2.46 -15.52 4.72
N GLU A 18 -3.75 -15.19 4.81
CA GLU A 18 -4.39 -14.35 3.82
C GLU A 18 -3.78 -12.94 3.94
N LYS A 19 -2.92 -12.60 2.98
CA LYS A 19 -2.21 -11.33 3.00
C LYS A 19 -3.21 -10.21 2.74
N LYS A 20 -3.59 -9.49 3.81
CA LYS A 20 -4.48 -8.33 3.71
C LYS A 20 -3.85 -7.27 2.80
N ASN A 21 -4.65 -6.71 1.91
CA ASN A 21 -4.23 -5.62 1.02
C ASN A 21 -3.90 -4.37 1.84
N THR A 22 -2.77 -3.72 1.54
CA THR A 22 -2.37 -2.48 2.21
C THR A 22 -3.04 -1.27 1.56
N TYR A 23 -3.18 -0.18 2.31
CA TYR A 23 -3.75 1.08 1.81
C TYR A 23 -3.08 1.53 0.51
N THR A 24 -1.75 1.60 0.50
CA THR A 24 -0.97 2.01 -0.68
C THR A 24 -1.19 1.10 -1.87
N TYR A 25 -1.33 -0.22 -1.64
CA TYR A 25 -1.60 -1.15 -2.73
C TYR A 25 -2.97 -0.89 -3.33
N LEU A 26 -3.99 -0.68 -2.50
CA LEU A 26 -5.36 -0.42 -2.94
C LEU A 26 -5.48 0.88 -3.75
N THR A 27 -4.85 1.96 -3.30
CA THR A 27 -4.91 3.26 -4.01
C THR A 27 -4.18 3.24 -5.36
N GLN A 28 -3.23 2.31 -5.54
CA GLN A 28 -2.50 2.12 -6.80
C GLN A 28 -3.17 1.11 -7.74
N HIS A 29 -4.10 0.28 -7.25
CA HIS A 29 -4.75 -0.79 -8.01
C HIS A 29 -6.28 -0.66 -7.96
N PRO A 30 -6.88 0.24 -8.78
CA PRO A 30 -8.31 0.55 -8.72
C PRO A 30 -9.23 -0.67 -8.92
N VAL A 31 -8.80 -1.64 -9.74
CA VAL A 31 -9.55 -2.89 -9.97
C VAL A 31 -9.67 -3.71 -8.69
N VAL A 32 -8.57 -3.84 -7.94
CA VAL A 32 -8.56 -4.58 -6.66
C VAL A 32 -9.36 -3.80 -5.61
N LEU A 33 -9.19 -2.49 -5.56
CA LEU A 33 -9.95 -1.62 -4.66
C LEU A 33 -11.46 -1.76 -4.88
N LYS A 34 -11.92 -1.80 -6.14
CA LYS A 34 -13.33 -2.03 -6.45
C LYS A 34 -13.83 -3.39 -5.92
N GLN A 35 -13.08 -4.46 -6.17
CA GLN A 35 -13.45 -5.79 -5.68
C GLN A 35 -13.54 -5.83 -4.15
N GLU A 36 -12.62 -5.16 -3.47
CA GLU A 36 -12.59 -5.07 -2.01
C GLU A 36 -13.75 -4.23 -1.46
N VAL A 37 -14.12 -3.13 -2.14
CA VAL A 37 -15.31 -2.34 -1.81
C VAL A 37 -16.57 -3.18 -1.95
N ASP A 38 -16.72 -3.91 -3.06
CA ASP A 38 -17.87 -4.80 -3.29
C ASP A 38 -17.94 -5.89 -2.21
N ARG A 39 -16.79 -6.47 -1.83
CA ARG A 39 -16.70 -7.43 -0.72
C ARG A 39 -17.12 -6.81 0.61
N CYS A 40 -16.72 -5.57 0.87
CA CYS A 40 -17.08 -4.85 2.09
C CYS A 40 -18.56 -4.46 2.15
N GLN A 41 -19.20 -4.23 1.00
CA GLN A 41 -20.63 -3.91 0.88
C GLN A 41 -21.54 -5.15 0.86
N SER A 42 -20.96 -6.35 0.70
CA SER A 42 -21.71 -7.61 0.75
C SER A 42 -22.46 -7.79 2.08
N THR A 43 -23.57 -8.52 2.05
CA THR A 43 -24.38 -8.85 3.24
C THR A 43 -23.75 -9.97 4.09
N GLU A 44 -22.57 -10.46 3.72
CA GLU A 44 -21.87 -11.50 4.47
C GLU A 44 -21.44 -10.97 5.85
N GLU A 45 -21.60 -11.81 6.87
CA GLU A 45 -21.18 -11.52 8.24
C GLU A 45 -19.66 -11.42 8.28
N LYS A 46 -19.16 -10.28 8.77
CA LYS A 46 -17.73 -9.95 8.77
C LYS A 46 -17.15 -10.14 10.16
N THR A 47 -16.00 -10.76 10.22
CA THR A 47 -15.19 -10.80 11.43
C THR A 47 -14.72 -9.39 11.82
N PRO A 48 -14.38 -9.13 13.10
CA PRO A 48 -13.85 -7.83 13.53
C PRO A 48 -12.61 -7.37 12.73
N ASP A 49 -11.83 -8.33 12.28
CA ASP A 49 -10.61 -8.10 11.51
C ASP A 49 -10.88 -7.72 10.05
N GLU A 50 -11.95 -8.23 9.47
CA GLU A 50 -12.45 -7.81 8.16
C GLU A 50 -13.14 -6.46 8.24
N MET A 51 -13.83 -6.14 9.35
CA MET A 51 -14.40 -4.81 9.56
C MET A 51 -13.32 -3.72 9.56
N LYS A 52 -12.19 -3.95 10.24
CA LYS A 52 -11.04 -3.03 10.20
C LYS A 52 -10.45 -2.89 8.80
N GLN A 53 -10.37 -4.01 8.07
CA GLN A 53 -9.92 -3.99 6.68
C GLN A 53 -10.89 -3.16 5.82
N CYS A 54 -12.19 -3.31 6.01
CA CYS A 54 -13.20 -2.55 5.29
C CYS A 54 -13.15 -1.06 5.59
N GLU A 55 -12.86 -0.64 6.83
CA GLU A 55 -12.63 0.77 7.13
C GLU A 55 -11.45 1.35 6.32
N MET A 56 -10.36 0.59 6.20
CA MET A 56 -9.21 0.98 5.38
C MET A 56 -9.56 1.05 3.89
N VAL A 57 -10.29 0.05 3.38
CA VAL A 57 -10.74 -0.03 1.98
C VAL A 57 -11.62 1.17 1.63
N THR A 58 -12.59 1.52 2.50
CA THR A 58 -13.45 2.68 2.30
C THR A 58 -12.65 3.98 2.26
N LYS A 59 -11.69 4.16 3.19
CA LYS A 59 -10.80 5.33 3.17
C LYS A 59 -9.97 5.42 1.89
N ALA A 60 -9.49 4.29 1.37
CA ALA A 60 -8.75 4.25 0.11
C ALA A 60 -9.67 4.59 -1.08
N ALA A 61 -10.92 4.13 -1.08
CA ALA A 61 -11.92 4.46 -2.09
C ALA A 61 -12.23 5.97 -2.09
N ASP A 62 -12.50 6.55 -0.92
CA ASP A 62 -12.77 7.98 -0.78
C ASP A 62 -11.61 8.83 -1.29
N TYR A 63 -10.38 8.44 -0.97
CA TYR A 63 -9.18 9.10 -1.48
C TYR A 63 -9.11 9.06 -3.01
N VAL A 64 -9.23 7.87 -3.62
CA VAL A 64 -9.18 7.73 -5.09
C VAL A 64 -10.31 8.52 -5.74
N MET A 65 -11.53 8.46 -5.22
CA MET A 65 -12.66 9.24 -5.73
C MET A 65 -12.40 10.74 -5.62
N SER A 66 -11.81 11.21 -4.53
CA SER A 66 -11.46 12.64 -4.37
C SER A 66 -10.45 13.12 -5.42
N LEU A 67 -9.49 12.27 -5.81
CA LEU A 67 -8.53 12.59 -6.87
C LEU A 67 -9.21 12.68 -8.23
N MET A 68 -10.13 11.76 -8.52
CA MET A 68 -10.93 11.80 -9.76
C MET A 68 -11.81 13.05 -9.80
N GLN A 69 -12.45 13.41 -8.69
CA GLN A 69 -13.24 14.64 -8.61
C GLN A 69 -12.37 15.90 -8.77
N GLU A 70 -11.19 15.94 -8.17
CA GLU A 70 -10.25 17.06 -8.35
C GLU A 70 -9.84 17.21 -9.82
N GLU A 71 -9.56 16.10 -10.50
CA GLU A 71 -9.22 16.07 -11.93
C GLU A 71 -10.40 16.52 -12.80
N GLU A 72 -11.61 16.04 -12.55
CA GLU A 72 -12.82 16.42 -13.30
C GLU A 72 -13.19 17.90 -13.10
N MET A 73 -13.03 18.45 -11.89
CA MET A 73 -13.40 19.83 -11.57
C MET A 73 -12.41 20.85 -12.15
N ASP A 74 -11.10 20.59 -12.05
CA ASP A 74 -10.06 21.49 -12.52
C ASP A 74 -8.82 20.72 -12.99
N PRO A 75 -8.83 20.23 -14.25
CA PRO A 75 -7.74 19.45 -14.81
C PRO A 75 -6.40 20.19 -14.85
N GLN A 76 -6.44 21.52 -15.02
CA GLN A 76 -5.23 22.35 -15.08
C GLN A 76 -4.56 22.42 -13.72
N LYS A 77 -5.33 22.71 -12.66
CA LYS A 77 -4.81 22.75 -11.31
C LYS A 77 -4.35 21.38 -10.83
N PHE A 78 -5.09 20.32 -11.18
CA PHE A 78 -4.68 18.95 -10.89
C PHE A 78 -3.34 18.61 -11.57
N GLY A 79 -3.19 18.94 -12.86
CA GLY A 79 -1.93 18.78 -13.58
C GLY A 79 -0.77 19.58 -12.98
N GLN A 80 -1.01 20.83 -12.59
CA GLN A 80 0.01 21.66 -11.93
C GLN A 80 0.48 21.04 -10.61
N LYS A 81 -0.46 20.53 -9.80
CA LYS A 81 -0.15 19.84 -8.53
C LYS A 81 0.71 18.60 -8.74
N ILE A 82 0.48 17.84 -9.81
CA ILE A 82 1.33 16.70 -10.19
C ILE A 82 2.75 17.18 -10.49
N MET A 83 2.92 18.19 -11.33
CA MET A 83 4.24 18.72 -11.72
C MET A 83 5.01 19.29 -10.51
N ASP A 84 4.31 19.99 -9.62
CA ASP A 84 4.88 20.54 -8.39
C ASP A 84 5.37 19.41 -7.46
N THR A 85 4.56 18.36 -7.32
CA THR A 85 4.91 17.19 -6.50
C THR A 85 6.11 16.43 -7.07
N GLN A 86 6.16 16.23 -8.39
CA GLN A 86 7.32 15.62 -9.06
C GLN A 86 8.60 16.45 -8.85
N THR A 87 8.50 17.77 -9.02
CA THR A 87 9.62 18.68 -8.79
C THR A 87 10.10 18.64 -7.35
N ALA A 88 9.18 18.61 -6.38
CA ALA A 88 9.53 18.51 -4.96
C ALA A 88 10.20 17.16 -4.63
N CYS A 89 9.76 16.07 -5.25
CA CYS A 89 10.34 14.75 -5.10
C CYS A 89 11.78 14.71 -5.61
N LEU A 90 12.04 15.20 -6.82
CA LEU A 90 13.40 15.28 -7.39
C LEU A 90 14.34 16.11 -6.51
N LYS A 91 13.89 17.27 -6.02
CA LYS A 91 14.68 18.10 -5.08
C LYS A 91 14.96 17.40 -3.76
N ALA A 92 14.05 16.55 -3.28
CA ALA A 92 14.27 15.79 -2.06
C ALA A 92 15.30 14.67 -2.29
N GLU A 93 15.25 14.00 -3.44
CA GLU A 93 16.21 12.98 -3.84
C GLU A 93 17.63 13.55 -3.98
N GLU A 94 17.77 14.69 -4.66
CA GLU A 94 19.05 15.42 -4.78
C GLU A 94 19.66 15.72 -3.41
N ARG A 95 18.87 16.30 -2.49
CA ARG A 95 19.32 16.57 -1.11
C ARG A 95 19.71 15.31 -0.35
N CYS A 96 18.99 14.21 -0.55
CA CYS A 96 19.33 12.94 0.08
C CYS A 96 20.69 12.40 -0.41
N GLU A 97 20.96 12.51 -1.71
CA GLU A 97 22.26 12.11 -2.28
C GLU A 97 23.40 13.04 -1.82
N GLU A 98 23.18 14.36 -1.75
CA GLU A 98 24.15 15.30 -1.19
C GLU A 98 24.51 14.97 0.26
N VAL A 99 23.49 14.70 1.10
CA VAL A 99 23.69 14.32 2.51
C VAL A 99 24.44 12.99 2.61
N LYS A 100 24.15 12.02 1.74
CA LYS A 100 24.83 10.72 1.71
C LYS A 100 26.30 10.85 1.32
N VAL A 101 26.62 11.71 0.35
CA VAL A 101 28.01 12.02 -0.04
C VAL A 101 28.74 12.71 1.11
N LEU A 102 28.13 13.73 1.74
CA LEU A 102 28.72 14.42 2.90
C LEU A 102 28.97 13.46 4.07
N TYR A 103 28.01 12.57 4.37
CA TYR A 103 28.16 11.58 5.43
C TYR A 103 29.26 10.56 5.10
N GLY A 104 29.35 10.11 3.84
CA GLY A 104 30.42 9.24 3.38
C GLY A 104 31.81 9.87 3.52
N ILE A 105 31.94 11.16 3.18
CA ILE A 105 33.19 11.93 3.37
C ILE A 105 33.51 12.10 4.86
N ALA A 106 32.51 12.39 5.70
CA ALA A 106 32.70 12.55 7.14
C ALA A 106 33.16 11.23 7.80
N ALA A 107 32.58 10.10 7.40
CA ALA A 107 32.94 8.77 7.90
C ALA A 107 34.35 8.32 7.50
N LEU A 108 34.88 8.81 6.37
CA LEU A 108 36.26 8.52 5.93
C LEU A 108 37.31 9.44 6.59
N ASN A 109 36.89 10.56 7.16
CA ASN A 109 37.78 11.57 7.74
C ASN A 109 37.76 11.60 9.28
N THR A 110 37.06 10.66 9.93
CA THR A 110 37.17 10.47 11.38
C THR A 110 38.47 9.73 11.72
N PRO A 111 39.43 10.35 12.44
CA PRO A 111 40.58 9.62 12.96
C PRO A 111 40.14 8.63 14.03
N GLU A 112 40.72 7.42 14.00
CA GLU A 112 40.59 6.40 15.07
C GLU A 112 41.05 6.92 16.44
#